data_AF-A0A9D4R7W2-F1
#
_entry.id   AF-A0A9D4R7W2-F1
#
_cell.length_a   1.000
_cell.length_b   1.000
_cell.length_c   1.000
_cell.angle_alpha   90.00
_cell.angle_beta   90.00
_cell.angle_gamma   90.00
#
_symmetry.space_group_name_H-M   'P 1'
#
loop_
_entity.id
_entity.type
_entity.pdbx_description
1 polymer ?
#
loop_
_entity_poly.entity_id
_entity_poly.type
_entity_poly.pdbx_seq_one_letter_code
_entity_poly.pdbx_strand_id
1 'polypeptide(L)' 'MLEGVKQKVHEANECSRGTRHYLVLWDNLKLVNGSLYRSFKKADQQDAYLQLIVPRVLRKEEIRDAHDSVTAGHMGVKRT' A
#
# COMPACT_ATOMS: atom_id res chain seq x y z
N MET A 1 3.87 21.23 -6.89
CA MET A 1 3.56 20.89 -5.48
C MET A 1 2.06 20.77 -5.17
N LEU A 2 1.13 21.24 -6.02
CA LEU A 2 -0.32 21.21 -5.73
C LEU A 2 -1.05 19.92 -6.19
N GLU A 3 -0.48 19.19 -7.16
CA GLU A 3 -1.05 17.94 -7.70
C GLU A 3 -1.14 16.82 -6.64
N GLY A 4 -0.06 16.60 -5.88
CA GLY A 4 -0.02 15.53 -4.87
C GLY A 4 -0.97 15.75 -3.68
N VAL A 5 -1.36 17.00 -3.40
CA VAL A 5 -2.32 17.33 -2.35
C VAL A 5 -3.75 17.07 -2.82
N LYS A 6 -4.09 17.42 -4.07
CA LYS A 6 -5.41 17.16 -4.66
C LYS A 6 -5.71 15.66 -4.73
N GLN A 7 -4.73 14.84 -5.13
CA GLN A 7 -4.90 13.39 -5.22
C GLN A 7 -5.15 12.77 -3.85
N LYS A 8 -4.38 13.18 -2.83
CA LYS A 8 -4.55 12.72 -1.44
C LYS A 8 -5.94 13.07 -0.89
N VAL A 9 -6.50 14.24 -1.23
CA VAL A 9 -7.82 14.67 -0.75
C VAL A 9 -8.97 13.92 -1.46
N HIS A 10 -8.85 13.66 -2.75
CA HIS A 10 -9.86 12.91 -3.50
C HIS A 10 -9.98 11.47 -3.00
N GLU A 11 -8.85 10.77 -2.90
CA GLU A 11 -8.77 9.41 -2.36
C GLU A 11 -9.20 9.33 -0.88
N ALA A 12 -8.88 10.37 -0.10
CA ALA A 12 -9.31 10.45 1.29
C ALA A 12 -10.83 10.59 1.44
N ASN A 13 -11.52 11.19 0.47
CA ASN A 13 -12.97 11.37 0.51
C ASN A 13 -13.75 10.08 0.20
N GLU A 14 -13.16 9.19 -0.58
CA GLU A 14 -13.78 7.90 -0.97
C GLU A 14 -13.50 6.77 0.03
N CYS A 15 -12.56 6.96 0.96
CA CYS A 15 -12.25 5.97 1.97
C CYS A 15 -13.04 6.16 3.29
N SER A 16 -13.07 5.10 4.10
CA SER A 16 -13.74 5.09 5.39
C SER A 16 -13.24 6.21 6.32
N ARG A 17 -14.06 6.62 7.28
CA ARG A 17 -13.67 7.62 8.29
C ARG A 17 -12.38 7.23 9.03
N GLY A 18 -12.22 5.93 9.32
CA GLY A 18 -11.00 5.40 9.92
C GLY A 18 -9.79 5.57 9.02
N THR A 19 -9.89 5.14 7.75
CA THR A 19 -8.81 5.26 6.75
C THR A 19 -8.37 6.72 6.58
N ARG A 20 -9.33 7.64 6.48
CA ARG A 20 -9.07 9.09 6.38
C ARG A 20 -8.29 9.63 7.58
N HIS A 21 -8.67 9.21 8.79
CA HIS A 21 -7.97 9.62 10.01
C HIS A 21 -6.50 9.17 10.00
N TYR A 22 -6.23 7.93 9.58
CA TYR A 22 -4.86 7.43 9.43
C TYR A 22 -4.07 8.23 8.37
N LEU A 23 -4.66 8.54 7.22
CA LEU A 23 -3.99 9.30 6.15
C LEU A 23 -3.62 10.74 6.55
N VAL A 24 -4.38 11.35 7.47
CA VAL A 24 -4.10 12.69 8.01
C VAL A 24 -3.00 12.64 9.07
N LEU A 25 -2.99 11.61 9.92
CA LEU A 25 -2.04 11.50 11.02
C LEU A 25 -0.64 11.04 10.58
N TRP A 26 -0.55 10.23 9.53
CA TRP A 26 0.73 9.67 9.07
C TRP A 26 1.04 10.10 7.64
N ASP A 27 2.03 10.98 7.49
CA ASP A 27 2.45 11.51 6.19
C ASP A 27 3.02 10.47 5.23
N ASN A 28 3.54 9.37 5.78
CA ASN A 28 4.09 8.27 4.99
C ASN A 28 3.00 7.29 4.50
N LEU A 29 1.73 7.50 4.83
CA LEU A 29 0.63 6.69 4.30
C LEU A 29 0.06 7.29 3.02
N LYS A 30 -0.25 6.40 2.07
CA LYS A 30 -0.85 6.74 0.78
C LYS A 30 -1.96 5.76 0.47
N LEU A 31 -3.06 6.27 -0.08
CA LEU A 31 -4.00 5.41 -0.79
C LEU A 31 -3.52 5.33 -2.24
N VAL A 32 -3.63 4.15 -2.86
CA VAL A 32 -3.36 3.98 -4.28
C VAL A 32 -4.40 2.98 -4.78
N ASN A 33 -5.30 3.43 -5.66
CA ASN A 33 -6.39 2.61 -6.21
C ASN A 33 -7.22 1.90 -5.11
N GLY A 34 -7.50 2.57 -4.00
CA GLY A 34 -8.26 2.01 -2.87
C GLY A 34 -7.45 1.17 -1.87
N SER A 35 -6.20 0.83 -2.18
CA SER A 35 -5.31 0.07 -1.30
C SER A 35 -4.40 0.99 -0.50
N LEU A 36 -4.15 0.64 0.77
CA LEU A 36 -3.33 1.44 1.68
C LEU A 36 -1.86 1.01 1.62
N TYR A 37 -0.96 1.98 1.41
CA TYR A 37 0.48 1.77 1.34
C TYR A 37 1.22 2.66 2.33
N ARG A 38 2.37 2.18 2.79
CA ARG A 38 3.39 2.96 3.48
C ARG A 38 4.54 3.27 2.53
N SER A 39 4.84 4.55 2.34
CA SER A 39 6.08 4.96 1.68
C SER A 39 7.26 4.87 2.66
N PHE A 40 8.37 4.28 2.24
CA PHE A 40 9.61 4.28 3.00
C PHE A 40 10.81 4.50 2.06
N LYS A 41 11.88 5.09 2.59
CA LYS A 41 13.17 5.17 1.90
C LYS A 41 14.13 4.21 2.57
N LYS A 42 14.88 3.44 1.78
CA LYS A 42 16.00 2.66 2.30
C LYS A 42 17.16 3.63 2.53
N ALA A 43 17.95 3.42 3.58
CA ALA A 43 19.03 4.35 3.96
C ALA A 43 19.98 4.69 2.80
N ASP A 44 20.26 3.71 1.94
CA ASP A 44 21.24 3.82 0.86
C ASP A 44 20.62 4.08 -0.52
N GLN A 45 19.30 4.34 -0.60
CA GLN A 45 18.60 4.52 -1.87
C GLN A 45 17.87 5.87 -1.88
N GLN A 46 18.01 6.58 -3.00
CA GLN A 46 17.36 7.88 -3.19
C GLN A 46 15.84 7.73 -3.39
N ASP A 47 15.42 6.58 -3.92
CA ASP A 47 14.04 6.28 -4.25
C ASP A 47 13.20 5.93 -3.01
N ALA A 48 11.92 6.30 -3.08
CA ALA A 48 10.92 5.91 -2.09
C ALA A 48 10.15 4.68 -2.62
N TYR A 49 10.01 3.67 -1.76
CA TYR A 49 9.29 2.44 -2.04
C TYR A 49 7.92 2.46 -1.38
N LEU A 50 6.95 1.78 -1.98
CA LEU A 50 5.63 1.57 -1.42
C LEU A 50 5.53 0.15 -0.86
N GLN A 51 5.10 0.04 0.40
CA GLN A 51 4.79 -1.24 1.05
C GLN A 51 3.30 -1.34 1.31
N LEU A 52 2.65 -2.37 0.78
CA LEU A 52 1.23 -2.65 1.02
C LEU A 52 0.98 -2.91 2.51
N ILE A 53 -0.05 -2.29 3.08
CA ILE A 53 -0.52 -2.53 4.44
C ILE A 53 -1.79 -3.39 4.37
N VAL A 54 -1.67 -4.62 4.85
CA VAL A 54 -2.76 -5.58 4.89
C VAL A 54 -3.30 -5.73 6.32
N PRO A 55 -4.62 -5.55 6.55
CA PRO A 55 -5.25 -5.90 7.81
C PRO A 55 -4.97 -7.36 8.20
N ARG A 56 -4.71 -7.63 9.48
CA ARG A 56 -4.35 -8.99 9.93
C ARG A 56 -5.33 -10.07 9.50
N VAL A 57 -6.62 -9.73 9.46
CA VAL A 57 -7.71 -10.64 9.07
C VAL A 57 -7.64 -11.03 7.59
N LEU A 58 -7.15 -10.14 6.72
CA LEU A 58 -7.04 -10.37 5.27
C LEU A 58 -5.69 -10.99 4.87
N ARG A 59 -4.72 -11.08 5.79
CA ARG A 59 -3.35 -11.51 5.45
C ARG A 59 -3.29 -12.87 4.74
N LYS A 60 -4.11 -13.83 5.18
CA LYS A 60 -4.13 -15.17 4.56
C LYS A 60 -4.64 -15.11 3.11
N GLU A 61 -5.67 -14.33 2.87
CA GLU A 61 -6.28 -14.16 1.56
C GLU A 61 -5.34 -13.42 0.62
N GLU A 62 -4.74 -12.32 1.07
CA GLU A 62 -3.78 -11.55 0.28
C GLU A 62 -2.51 -12.34 -0.08
N ILE A 63 -1.99 -13.15 0.86
CA ILE A 63 -0.84 -14.04 0.57
C ILE A 63 -1.25 -15.09 -0.47
N ARG A 64 -2.45 -15.67 -0.33
CA ARG A 64 -2.95 -16.65 -1.29
C ARG A 64 -3.14 -16.02 -2.67
N ASP A 65 -3.76 -14.85 -2.76
CA ASP A 65 -4.03 -14.18 -4.03
C ASP A 65 -2.72 -13.78 -4.72
N ALA A 66 -1.72 -13.33 -3.96
CA ALA A 66 -0.38 -13.06 -4.49
C ALA A 66 0.30 -14.33 -5.02
N HIS A 67 0.13 -15.46 -4.34
CA HIS A 67 0.79 -16.73 -4.66
C HIS A 67 0.07 -17.52 -5.78
N ASP A 68 -1.26 -17.47 -5.81
CA ASP A 68 -2.09 -18.25 -6.73
C ASP A 68 -2.47 -17.45 -7.99
N SER A 69 -2.01 -16.20 -8.09
CA SER A 69 -2.15 -15.43 -9.33
C SER A 69 -1.44 -16.14 -10.49
N VAL A 70 -2.04 -16.09 -11.68
CA VAL A 70 -1.50 -16.72 -12.91
C VAL A 70 -0.09 -16.20 -13.23
N THR A 71 0.26 -15.00 -12.76
CA THR A 71 1.57 -14.35 -12.90
C THR A 71 2.60 -14.73 -11.83
N ALA A 72 2.19 -15.40 -10.74
CA ALA A 72 3.09 -15.83 -9.67
C ALA A 72 3.99 -17.01 -10.08
N GLY A 73 3.64 -17.70 -11.17
CA GLY A 73 4.45 -18.75 -11.76
C GLY A 73 5.63 -18.19 -12.54
N HIS A 74 6.77 -17.96 -11.85
CA HIS A 74 8.15 -18.15 -12.35
C HIS A 74 9.24 -17.70 -11.34
N MET A 75 8.91 -17.26 -10.12
CA MET A 75 9.92 -16.97 -9.10
C MET A 75 10.30 -18.23 -8.31
N GLY A 76 11.28 -18.96 -8.85
CA GLY A 76 11.87 -20.12 -8.21
C GLY A 76 12.51 -19.81 -6.84
N VAL A 77 12.34 -20.76 -5.92
CA VAL A 77 13.26 -21.10 -4.84
C VAL A 77 13.34 -20.15 -3.63
N LYS A 78 12.20 -19.77 -3.05
CA LYS A 78 11.89 -20.03 -1.62
C LYS A 78 10.48 -19.52 -1.28
N ARG A 79 9.60 -20.42 -0.85
CA ARG A 79 8.30 -20.05 -0.28
C ARG A 79 8.51 -19.58 1.16
N THR A 80 7.82 -18.53 1.55
CA THR A 80 7.59 -18.15 2.95
C THR A 80 6.71 -19.16 3.66
#